data_AF-A0A1I8ANW3-F1
#
_entry.id   AF-A0A1I8ANW3-F1
#
_cell.length_a   1.000
_cell.length_b   1.000
_cell.length_c   1.000
_cell.angle_alpha   90.00
_cell.angle_beta   90.00
_cell.angle_gamma   90.00
#
_symmetry.space_group_name_H-M   'P 1'
#
loop_
_entity.id
_entity.type
_entity.pdbx_description
1 polymer ?
#
loop_
_entity_poly.entity_id
_entity_poly.type
_entity_poly.pdbx_seq_one_letter_code
_entity_poly.pdbx_strand_id
1 'polypeptide(L)'
;SAPAIQGESNWSYIIEAEYLKPLVELCYGDDASVAEKAVWPLANITGDECYARVRVIEAGGVDALLHLTSKVATFRVSFVRTISWWFANMCKKLYGPLDVLRTLAQGLAALARYQDAVVRQNVAWAFAYITDGSDQPKILPHEVGALDHLVKAFDEDNCDLILPTLRILCNISAAYYEDTVQIIITKGYLKNHINRLL
;
A
#
# COMPACT_ATOMS: atom_id res chain seq x y z
N SER A 1 3.95 19.36 -8.66
CA SER A 1 3.28 19.39 -7.34
C SER A 1 1.82 19.67 -7.57
N ALA A 2 0.92 18.73 -7.29
CA ALA A 2 -0.52 18.98 -7.34
C ALA A 2 -0.93 19.71 -6.05
N PRO A 3 -1.82 20.72 -6.12
CA PRO A 3 -2.20 21.49 -4.94
C PRO A 3 -3.07 20.63 -4.02
N ALA A 4 -2.70 20.57 -2.74
CA ALA A 4 -3.58 20.09 -1.70
C ALA A 4 -4.73 21.11 -1.57
N ILE A 5 -5.95 20.69 -1.90
CA ILE A 5 -7.14 21.50 -1.68
C ILE A 5 -7.39 21.52 -0.16
N GLN A 6 -6.99 22.62 0.49
CA GLN A 6 -7.44 22.97 1.84
C GLN A 6 -8.83 23.59 1.74
N GLY A 7 -9.84 22.74 1.83
CA GLY A 7 -11.25 23.06 2.04
C GLY A 7 -11.88 21.76 2.53
N GLU A 8 -12.73 21.82 3.56
CA GLU A 8 -13.37 20.64 4.19
C GLU A 8 -13.70 19.57 3.14
N SER A 9 -12.99 18.43 3.22
CA SER A 9 -13.08 17.36 2.22
C SER A 9 -14.47 16.75 2.25
N ASN A 10 -15.40 17.25 1.41
CA ASN A 10 -16.78 16.76 1.36
C ASN A 10 -16.92 15.44 0.57
N TRP A 11 -16.07 14.46 0.89
CA TRP A 11 -16.18 13.09 0.35
C TRP A 11 -17.39 12.36 0.93
N SER A 12 -17.91 12.82 2.07
CA SER A 12 -19.12 12.28 2.71
C SER A 12 -20.29 12.25 1.75
N TYR A 13 -20.53 13.31 0.97
CA TYR A 13 -21.58 13.31 -0.05
C TYR A 13 -21.39 12.20 -1.10
N ILE A 14 -20.16 11.95 -1.54
CA ILE A 14 -19.88 10.91 -2.55
C ILE A 14 -20.14 9.51 -1.98
N ILE A 15 -19.81 9.30 -0.70
CA ILE A 15 -20.06 8.05 0.01
C ILE A 15 -21.56 7.85 0.25
N GLU A 16 -22.27 8.89 0.70
CA GLU A 16 -23.70 8.88 1.03
C GLU A 16 -24.59 8.77 -0.21
N ALA A 17 -24.17 9.35 -1.34
CA ALA A 17 -24.90 9.29 -2.61
C ALA A 17 -24.57 8.05 -3.46
N GLU A 18 -23.97 7.01 -2.86
CA GLU A 18 -23.70 5.68 -3.46
C GLU A 18 -22.83 5.70 -4.74
N TYR A 19 -22.04 6.75 -4.97
CA TYR A 19 -21.17 6.85 -6.15
C TYR A 19 -19.93 5.94 -6.08
N LEU A 20 -19.64 5.31 -4.94
CA LEU A 20 -18.48 4.44 -4.77
C LEU A 20 -18.49 3.25 -5.73
N LYS A 21 -19.64 2.57 -5.86
CA LYS A 21 -19.73 1.38 -6.72
C LYS A 21 -19.52 1.74 -8.21
N PRO A 22 -20.19 2.76 -8.78
CA PRO A 22 -19.86 3.24 -10.13
C PRO A 22 -18.39 3.61 -10.31
N LEU A 23 -17.78 4.29 -9.34
CA LEU A 23 -16.35 4.64 -9.41
C LEU A 23 -15.46 3.39 -9.44
N VAL A 24 -15.78 2.38 -8.62
CA VAL A 24 -15.06 1.10 -8.61
C VAL A 24 -15.25 0.35 -9.94
N GLU A 25 -16.45 0.33 -10.49
CA GLU A 25 -16.74 -0.32 -11.78
C GLU A 25 -15.94 0.29 -12.94
N LEU A 26 -15.74 1.61 -12.94
CA LEU A 26 -14.90 2.30 -13.94
C LEU A 26 -13.43 1.85 -13.92
N CYS A 27 -12.92 1.30 -12.80
CA CYS A 27 -11.57 0.77 -12.72
C CYS A 27 -11.36 -0.51 -13.54
N TYR A 28 -12.43 -1.22 -13.91
CA TYR A 28 -12.35 -2.44 -14.71
C TYR A 28 -12.40 -2.20 -16.22
N GLY A 29 -12.65 -0.95 -16.65
CA GLY A 29 -12.72 -0.58 -18.06
C GLY A 29 -11.39 -0.73 -18.80
N ASP A 30 -11.46 -0.85 -20.12
CA ASP A 30 -10.27 -0.97 -20.98
C ASP A 30 -9.56 0.37 -21.22
N ASP A 31 -10.25 1.50 -21.02
CA ASP A 31 -9.65 2.83 -21.14
C ASP A 31 -8.90 3.20 -19.85
N ALA A 32 -7.57 3.13 -19.90
CA ALA A 32 -6.70 3.48 -18.79
C ALA A 32 -6.90 4.94 -18.30
N SER A 33 -7.29 5.86 -19.18
CA SER A 33 -7.55 7.26 -18.80
C SER A 33 -8.82 7.40 -17.98
N VAL A 34 -9.83 6.57 -18.27
CA VAL A 34 -11.08 6.50 -17.49
C VAL A 34 -10.80 5.86 -16.13
N ALA A 35 -10.09 4.73 -16.11
CA ALA A 35 -9.70 4.07 -14.87
C ALA A 35 -8.88 5.00 -13.97
N GLU A 36 -7.93 5.76 -14.52
CA GLU A 36 -7.13 6.71 -13.75
C GLU A 36 -7.95 7.86 -13.16
N LYS A 37 -8.92 8.38 -13.92
CA LYS A 37 -9.86 9.40 -13.41
C LYS A 37 -10.76 8.85 -12.29
N ALA A 38 -11.06 7.56 -12.29
CA ALA A 38 -11.82 6.90 -11.24
C ALA A 38 -10.97 6.59 -9.99
N VAL A 39 -9.72 6.17 -10.19
CA VAL A 39 -8.79 5.88 -9.09
C VAL A 39 -8.44 7.13 -8.28
N TRP A 40 -8.30 8.29 -8.93
CA TRP A 40 -7.93 9.52 -8.23
C TRP A 40 -8.88 9.91 -7.08
N PRO A 41 -10.22 10.00 -7.25
CA PRO A 41 -11.13 10.25 -6.14
C PRO A 41 -11.15 9.09 -5.14
N LEU A 42 -11.10 7.82 -5.57
CA LEU A 42 -11.05 6.68 -4.64
C LEU A 42 -9.83 6.73 -3.71
N ALA A 43 -8.67 7.14 -4.24
CA ALA A 43 -7.46 7.35 -3.46
C ALA A 43 -7.62 8.47 -2.43
N ASN A 44 -8.26 9.59 -2.79
CA ASN A 44 -8.53 10.67 -1.84
C ASN A 44 -9.53 10.26 -0.75
N ILE A 45 -10.65 9.64 -1.15
CA ILE A 45 -11.71 9.16 -0.24
C ILE A 45 -11.12 8.22 0.82
N THR A 46 -10.32 7.25 0.40
CA THR A 46 -9.67 6.31 1.33
C THR A 46 -8.60 6.94 2.21
N GLY A 47 -8.00 8.06 1.78
CA GLY A 47 -6.99 8.80 2.53
C GLY A 47 -7.53 9.64 3.67
N ASP A 48 -8.83 9.94 3.64
CA ASP A 48 -9.50 10.85 4.58
C ASP A 48 -9.83 10.13 5.90
N GLU A 49 -10.84 9.26 5.90
CA GLU A 49 -11.39 8.65 7.11
C GLU A 49 -11.39 7.11 7.12
N CYS A 50 -11.40 6.53 8.32
CA CYS A 50 -11.48 5.08 8.50
C CYS A 50 -12.76 4.49 7.93
N TYR A 51 -13.88 5.18 8.16
CA TYR A 51 -15.17 4.79 7.62
C TYR A 51 -15.14 4.72 6.09
N ALA A 52 -14.55 5.71 5.42
CA ALA A 52 -14.44 5.75 3.97
C ALA A 52 -13.69 4.54 3.38
N ARG A 53 -12.64 4.05 4.04
CA ARG A 53 -11.91 2.83 3.62
C ARG A 53 -12.82 1.60 3.64
N VAL A 54 -13.58 1.41 4.72
CA VAL A 54 -14.52 0.29 4.84
C VAL A 54 -15.57 0.35 3.72
N ARG A 55 -16.13 1.53 3.44
CA ARG A 55 -17.13 1.71 2.38
C ARG A 55 -16.57 1.42 0.98
N VAL A 56 -15.32 1.79 0.70
CA VAL A 56 -14.67 1.47 -0.58
C VAL A 56 -14.36 -0.03 -0.68
N ILE A 57 -14.01 -0.70 0.43
CA ILE A 57 -13.84 -2.16 0.47
C ILE A 57 -15.18 -2.85 0.15
N GLU A 58 -16.28 -2.45 0.81
CA GLU A 58 -17.63 -2.96 0.57
C GLU A 58 -18.10 -2.75 -0.87
N ALA A 59 -17.65 -1.66 -1.51
CA ALA A 59 -17.92 -1.37 -2.93
C ALA A 59 -17.05 -2.19 -3.91
N GLY A 60 -16.15 -3.06 -3.45
CA GLY A 60 -15.29 -3.89 -4.30
C GLY A 60 -13.92 -3.26 -4.65
N GLY A 61 -13.49 -2.24 -3.90
CA GLY A 61 -12.25 -1.51 -4.20
C GLY A 61 -10.97 -2.34 -4.09
N VAL A 62 -10.95 -3.40 -3.27
CA VAL A 62 -9.80 -4.31 -3.15
C VAL A 62 -9.60 -5.11 -4.44
N ASP A 63 -10.68 -5.66 -4.99
CA ASP A 63 -10.63 -6.42 -6.24
C ASP A 63 -10.24 -5.51 -7.41
N ALA A 64 -10.73 -4.26 -7.41
CA ALA A 64 -10.34 -3.26 -8.42
C ALA A 64 -8.84 -2.92 -8.34
N LEU A 65 -8.29 -2.77 -7.13
CA LEU A 65 -6.86 -2.58 -6.93
C LEU A 65 -6.04 -3.75 -7.49
N LEU A 66 -6.47 -4.99 -7.25
CA LEU A 66 -5.80 -6.17 -7.82
C LEU A 66 -5.91 -6.24 -9.34
N HIS A 67 -7.09 -5.95 -9.89
CA HIS A 67 -7.30 -5.88 -11.33
C HIS A 67 -6.34 -4.89 -11.99
N LEU A 68 -6.28 -3.66 -11.47
CA LEU A 68 -5.36 -2.63 -11.96
C LEU A 68 -3.90 -3.04 -11.79
N THR A 69 -3.55 -3.67 -10.66
CA THR A 69 -2.19 -4.16 -10.39
C THR A 69 -1.74 -5.19 -11.43
N SER A 70 -2.64 -6.06 -11.90
CA SER A 70 -2.32 -7.04 -12.95
C SER A 70 -1.94 -6.41 -14.30
N LYS A 71 -2.31 -5.14 -14.51
CA LYS A 71 -2.13 -4.40 -15.76
C LYS A 71 -1.03 -3.32 -15.69
N VAL A 72 -0.35 -3.13 -14.56
CA VAL A 72 0.58 -1.99 -14.37
C VAL A 72 1.70 -1.88 -15.40
N ALA A 73 2.10 -2.99 -16.03
CA ALA A 73 3.09 -2.99 -17.10
C ALA A 73 2.62 -2.26 -18.38
N THR A 74 1.31 -2.07 -18.58
CA THR A 74 0.74 -1.37 -19.73
C THR A 74 0.43 0.09 -19.45
N PHE A 75 0.52 0.52 -18.19
CA PHE A 75 0.14 1.86 -17.75
C PHE A 75 1.32 2.83 -17.74
N ARG A 76 1.01 4.11 -17.90
CA ARG A 76 1.98 5.19 -17.64
C ARG A 76 2.41 5.16 -16.17
N VAL A 77 3.69 5.43 -15.91
CA VAL A 77 4.26 5.44 -14.55
C VAL A 77 3.47 6.35 -13.60
N SER A 78 2.98 7.50 -14.08
CA SER A 78 2.16 8.40 -13.27
C SER A 78 0.88 7.75 -12.75
N PHE A 79 0.23 6.89 -13.55
CA PHE A 79 -0.97 6.19 -13.13
C PHE A 79 -0.63 5.10 -12.12
N VAL A 80 0.47 4.36 -12.34
CA VAL A 80 0.96 3.36 -11.37
C VAL A 80 1.29 4.00 -10.02
N ARG A 81 1.82 5.23 -10.00
CA ARG A 81 2.01 6.02 -8.77
C ARG A 81 0.68 6.36 -8.08
N THR A 82 -0.38 6.66 -8.83
CA THR A 82 -1.72 6.89 -8.25
C THR A 82 -2.31 5.60 -7.69
N ILE A 83 -2.14 4.46 -8.38
CA ILE A 83 -2.58 3.14 -7.89
C ILE A 83 -1.86 2.79 -6.58
N SER A 84 -0.53 2.93 -6.52
CA SER A 84 0.23 2.64 -5.30
C SER A 84 -0.12 3.61 -4.16
N TRP A 85 -0.39 4.87 -4.48
CA TRP A 85 -0.88 5.85 -3.51
C TRP A 85 -2.26 5.46 -2.95
N TRP A 86 -3.16 4.95 -3.80
CA TRP A 86 -4.44 4.42 -3.35
C TRP A 86 -4.26 3.23 -2.40
N PHE A 87 -3.35 2.28 -2.70
CA PHE A 87 -3.00 1.22 -1.77
C PHE A 87 -2.52 1.75 -0.40
N ALA A 88 -1.61 2.75 -0.40
CA ALA A 88 -1.11 3.33 0.85
C ALA A 88 -2.21 3.97 1.68
N ASN A 89 -3.12 4.72 1.03
CA ASN A 89 -4.27 5.31 1.69
C ASN A 89 -5.25 4.26 2.20
N MET A 90 -5.51 3.19 1.44
CA MET A 90 -6.36 2.07 1.85
C MET A 90 -5.83 1.37 3.11
N CYS A 91 -4.51 1.23 3.24
CA CYS A 91 -3.90 0.53 4.37
C CYS A 91 -3.79 1.42 5.63
N LYS A 92 -3.87 2.74 5.50
CA LYS A 92 -3.70 3.69 6.60
C LYS A 92 -4.77 3.48 7.68
N LYS A 93 -4.39 3.08 8.90
CA LYS A 93 -5.34 2.81 10.01
C LYS A 93 -6.47 1.87 9.59
N LEU A 94 -6.20 0.86 8.74
CA LEU A 94 -7.16 -0.16 8.37
C LEU A 94 -7.10 -1.32 9.36
N TYR A 95 -8.09 -1.39 10.25
CA TYR A 95 -8.27 -2.51 11.20
C TYR A 95 -9.29 -3.52 10.64
N GLY A 96 -9.00 -4.04 9.45
CA GLY A 96 -9.88 -4.95 8.72
C GLY A 96 -9.60 -6.44 9.00
N PRO A 97 -10.44 -7.34 8.47
CA PRO A 97 -10.18 -8.78 8.50
C PRO A 97 -8.83 -9.13 7.89
N LEU A 98 -8.14 -10.14 8.45
CA LEU A 98 -6.83 -10.57 7.98
C LEU A 98 -6.82 -10.93 6.49
N ASP A 99 -7.91 -11.51 5.97
CA ASP A 99 -8.01 -11.88 4.55
C ASP A 99 -7.98 -10.65 3.61
N VAL A 100 -8.59 -9.54 4.03
CA VAL A 100 -8.52 -8.27 3.29
C VAL A 100 -7.09 -7.74 3.27
N LEU A 101 -6.42 -7.74 4.43
CA LEU A 101 -5.02 -7.30 4.54
C LEU A 101 -4.08 -8.19 3.73
N ARG A 102 -4.30 -9.50 3.73
CA ARG A 102 -3.54 -10.48 2.93
C ARG A 102 -3.71 -10.24 1.44
N THR A 103 -4.93 -9.93 1.00
CA THR A 103 -5.24 -9.60 -0.41
C THR A 103 -4.55 -8.30 -0.83
N LEU A 104 -4.63 -7.25 0.00
CA LEU A 104 -3.89 -6.00 -0.24
C LEU A 104 -2.38 -6.23 -0.28
N ALA A 105 -1.83 -7.05 0.62
CA ALA A 105 -0.42 -7.40 0.66
C ALA A 105 0.07 -8.08 -0.62
N GLN A 106 -0.75 -8.94 -1.24
CA GLN A 106 -0.40 -9.58 -2.53
C GLN A 106 -0.25 -8.54 -3.65
N GLY A 107 -1.16 -7.58 -3.76
CA GLY A 107 -1.06 -6.48 -4.72
C GLY A 107 0.18 -5.60 -4.47
N LEU A 108 0.42 -5.26 -3.21
CA LEU A 108 1.61 -4.50 -2.78
C LEU A 108 2.91 -5.23 -3.12
N ALA A 109 2.98 -6.55 -3.00
CA ALA A 109 4.17 -7.34 -3.34
C ALA A 109 4.51 -7.27 -4.83
N ALA A 110 3.50 -7.22 -5.71
CA ALA A 110 3.70 -7.01 -7.14
C ALA A 110 4.28 -5.60 -7.40
N LEU A 111 3.75 -4.58 -6.73
CA LEU A 111 4.23 -3.19 -6.85
C LEU A 111 5.62 -2.96 -6.22
N ALA A 112 6.01 -3.75 -5.21
CA ALA A 112 7.34 -3.66 -4.59
C ALA A 112 8.49 -3.92 -5.59
N ARG A 113 8.21 -4.69 -6.65
CA ARG A 113 9.14 -5.00 -7.74
C ARG A 113 9.22 -3.93 -8.83
N TYR A 114 8.29 -2.98 -8.81
CA TYR A 114 8.19 -1.95 -9.84
C TYR A 114 9.34 -0.96 -9.73
N GLN A 115 10.00 -0.66 -10.86
CA GLN A 115 11.22 0.17 -10.93
C GLN A 115 10.91 1.67 -10.92
N ASP A 116 10.14 2.12 -9.91
CA ASP A 116 9.87 3.54 -9.66
C ASP A 116 9.96 3.84 -8.17
N ALA A 117 10.71 4.89 -7.81
CA ALA A 117 10.96 5.24 -6.41
C ALA A 117 9.68 5.62 -5.66
N VAL A 118 8.77 6.38 -6.29
CA VAL A 118 7.52 6.81 -5.66
C VAL A 118 6.56 5.63 -5.48
N VAL A 119 6.49 4.73 -6.46
CA VAL A 119 5.70 3.49 -6.31
C VAL A 119 6.20 2.67 -5.13
N ARG A 120 7.51 2.40 -5.06
CA ARG A 120 8.10 1.65 -3.94
C ARG A 120 7.90 2.35 -2.60
N GLN A 121 7.95 3.69 -2.57
CA GLN A 121 7.73 4.48 -1.35
C GLN A 121 6.31 4.31 -0.84
N ASN A 122 5.32 4.42 -1.71
CA ASN A 122 3.92 4.17 -1.34
C ASN A 122 3.71 2.74 -0.83
N VAL A 123 4.35 1.75 -1.46
CA VAL A 123 4.31 0.36 -1.02
C VAL A 123 4.92 0.18 0.38
N ALA A 124 6.07 0.80 0.64
CA ALA A 124 6.73 0.74 1.94
C ALA A 124 5.85 1.37 3.04
N TRP A 125 5.24 2.53 2.78
CA TRP A 125 4.29 3.13 3.72
C TRP A 125 3.04 2.28 3.94
N ALA A 126 2.48 1.70 2.87
CA ALA A 126 1.33 0.80 2.98
C ALA A 126 1.62 -0.38 3.91
N PHE A 127 2.78 -1.03 3.76
CA PHE A 127 3.19 -2.10 4.66
C PHE A 127 3.50 -1.60 6.07
N ALA A 128 4.11 -0.42 6.23
CA ALA A 128 4.31 0.16 7.56
C ALA A 128 2.97 0.36 8.30
N TYR A 129 1.91 0.76 7.60
CA TYR A 129 0.57 0.85 8.18
C TYR A 129 -0.05 -0.51 8.51
N ILE A 130 0.17 -1.53 7.67
CA ILE A 130 -0.27 -2.90 7.96
C ILE A 130 0.42 -3.44 9.22
N THR A 131 1.73 -3.20 9.38
CA THR A 131 2.49 -3.72 10.53
C THR A 131 2.35 -2.87 11.80
N ASP A 132 1.85 -1.64 11.72
CA ASP A 132 1.48 -0.81 12.88
C ASP A 132 0.22 -1.33 13.61
N GLY A 133 -0.49 -2.32 13.04
CA GLY A 133 -1.72 -2.90 13.58
C GLY A 133 -1.52 -4.01 14.62
N SER A 134 -2.45 -4.97 14.64
CA SER A 134 -2.36 -6.17 15.47
C SER A 134 -1.18 -7.06 15.06
N ASP A 135 -0.89 -8.11 15.82
CA ASP A 135 0.31 -8.92 15.54
C ASP A 135 0.21 -9.79 14.29
N GLN A 136 -0.98 -10.32 13.99
CA GLN A 136 -1.14 -11.27 12.87
C GLN A 136 -0.73 -10.68 11.50
N PRO A 137 -1.11 -9.44 11.14
CA PRO A 137 -0.71 -8.85 9.86
C PRO A 137 0.76 -8.45 9.77
N LYS A 138 1.50 -8.37 10.89
CA LYS A 138 2.88 -7.85 10.90
C LYS A 138 3.79 -8.66 9.98
N ILE A 139 3.62 -9.97 9.91
CA ILE A 139 4.48 -10.85 9.11
C ILE A 139 4.12 -10.84 7.61
N LEU A 140 2.99 -10.26 7.21
CA LEU A 140 2.54 -10.25 5.81
C LEU A 140 3.60 -9.77 4.81
N PRO A 141 4.35 -8.66 5.02
CA PRO A 141 5.38 -8.22 4.07
C PRO A 141 6.45 -9.28 3.77
N HIS A 142 6.71 -10.16 4.74
CA HIS A 142 7.61 -11.30 4.58
C HIS A 142 6.92 -12.44 3.84
N GLU A 143 5.72 -12.82 4.26
CA GLU A 143 4.95 -13.92 3.65
C GLU A 143 4.71 -13.71 2.15
N VAL A 144 4.47 -12.47 1.73
CA VAL A 144 4.26 -12.13 0.31
C VAL A 144 5.56 -11.83 -0.46
N GLY A 145 6.72 -11.91 0.20
CA GLY A 145 8.04 -11.68 -0.40
C GLY A 145 8.34 -10.22 -0.77
N ALA A 146 7.57 -9.26 -0.24
CA ALA A 146 7.80 -7.83 -0.49
C ALA A 146 9.06 -7.33 0.22
N LEU A 147 9.33 -7.83 1.44
CA LEU A 147 10.50 -7.43 2.24
C LEU A 147 11.83 -7.63 1.51
N ASP A 148 11.98 -8.72 0.75
CA ASP A 148 13.19 -9.02 -0.04
C ASP A 148 13.54 -7.92 -1.06
N HIS A 149 12.55 -7.09 -1.44
CA HIS A 149 12.73 -5.96 -2.35
C HIS A 149 12.89 -4.64 -1.60
N LEU A 150 12.13 -4.45 -0.52
CA LEU A 150 12.17 -3.20 0.26
C LEU A 150 13.50 -3.00 0.97
N VAL A 151 14.13 -4.06 1.50
CA VAL A 151 15.43 -3.96 2.18
C VAL A 151 16.57 -3.50 1.25
N LYS A 152 16.43 -3.64 -0.07
CA LYS A 152 17.42 -3.12 -1.03
C LYS A 152 17.51 -1.60 -1.01
N ALA A 153 16.51 -0.90 -0.45
CA ALA A 153 16.56 0.54 -0.25
C ALA A 153 17.78 1.00 0.57
N PHE A 154 18.28 0.14 1.47
CA PHE A 154 19.50 0.39 2.24
C PHE A 154 20.76 0.38 1.36
N ASP A 155 20.79 -0.40 0.28
CA ASP A 155 21.92 -0.46 -0.65
C ASP A 155 21.89 0.68 -1.67
N GLU A 156 20.68 1.22 -1.93
CA GLU A 156 20.41 2.31 -2.86
C GLU A 156 20.54 3.71 -2.23
N ASP A 157 20.78 3.80 -0.92
CA ASP A 157 20.81 5.05 -0.13
C ASP A 157 19.54 5.91 -0.32
N ASN A 158 18.40 5.25 -0.54
CA ASN A 158 17.13 5.93 -0.79
C ASN A 158 16.42 6.27 0.54
N CYS A 159 16.72 7.44 1.10
CA CYS A 159 16.18 7.92 2.38
C CYS A 159 14.64 7.83 2.48
N ASP A 160 13.95 8.11 1.38
CA ASP A 160 12.49 8.09 1.27
C ASP A 160 11.89 6.68 1.45
N LEU A 161 12.68 5.64 1.15
CA LEU A 161 12.33 4.22 1.33
C LEU A 161 12.89 3.63 2.63
N ILE A 162 14.04 4.12 3.09
CA ILE A 162 14.73 3.60 4.28
C ILE A 162 13.85 3.74 5.52
N LEU A 163 13.25 4.91 5.74
CA LEU A 163 12.43 5.16 6.92
C LEU A 163 11.22 4.21 7.04
N PRO A 164 10.33 4.09 6.03
CA PRO A 164 9.21 3.14 6.12
C PRO A 164 9.69 1.68 6.16
N THR A 165 10.81 1.34 5.52
CA THR A 165 11.38 -0.02 5.58
C THR A 165 11.85 -0.38 6.99
N LEU A 166 12.54 0.54 7.68
CA LEU A 166 12.92 0.36 9.09
C LEU A 166 11.68 0.23 9.98
N ARG A 167 10.65 1.04 9.74
CA ARG A 167 9.38 0.95 10.49
C ARG A 167 8.77 -0.45 10.38
N ILE A 168 8.73 -1.02 9.18
CA ILE A 168 8.25 -2.40 8.95
C ILE A 168 9.05 -3.39 9.79
N LEU A 169 10.39 -3.35 9.71
CA LEU A 169 11.26 -4.28 10.44
C LEU A 169 11.11 -4.15 11.97
N CYS A 170 11.07 -2.92 12.48
CA CYS A 170 10.83 -2.65 13.89
C CYS A 170 9.49 -3.22 14.36
N ASN A 171 8.42 -2.98 13.59
CA ASN A 171 7.09 -3.48 13.94
C ASN A 171 7.04 -5.01 13.96
N ILE A 172 7.65 -5.69 12.97
CA ILE A 172 7.74 -7.15 12.94
C ILE A 172 8.50 -7.67 14.16
N SER A 173 9.63 -7.04 14.51
CA SER A 173 10.43 -7.44 15.68
C SER A 173 9.71 -7.27 17.02
N ALA A 174 8.68 -6.42 17.06
CA ALA A 174 7.86 -6.16 18.22
C ALA A 174 6.58 -7.03 18.27
N ALA A 175 6.40 -7.99 17.35
CA ALA A 175 5.30 -8.95 17.43
C ALA A 175 5.52 -9.94 18.57
N TYR A 176 4.46 -10.36 19.26
CA TYR A 176 4.55 -11.33 20.36
C TYR A 176 4.81 -12.78 19.89
N TYR A 177 4.84 -13.02 18.58
CA TYR A 177 5.12 -14.35 18.01
C TYR A 177 6.63 -14.66 18.01
N GLU A 178 7.00 -15.75 18.67
CA GLU A 178 8.40 -16.16 18.96
C GLU A 178 9.31 -16.25 17.73
N ASP A 179 8.76 -16.54 16.54
CA ASP A 179 9.57 -16.77 15.34
C ASP A 179 9.88 -15.51 14.52
N THR A 180 9.20 -14.38 14.76
CA THR A 180 9.29 -13.19 13.88
C THR A 180 10.68 -12.54 13.89
N VAL A 181 11.31 -12.43 15.07
CA VAL A 181 12.69 -11.95 15.22
C VAL A 181 13.66 -12.94 14.55
N GLN A 182 13.45 -14.24 14.74
CA GLN A 182 14.29 -15.27 14.15
C GLN A 182 14.21 -15.24 12.61
N ILE A 183 13.06 -14.93 12.03
CA ILE A 183 12.88 -14.74 10.58
C ILE A 183 13.73 -13.57 10.09
N ILE A 184 13.68 -12.41 10.76
CA ILE A 184 14.49 -11.23 10.39
C ILE A 184 15.98 -11.57 10.40
N ILE A 185 16.44 -12.28 11.45
CA ILE A 185 17.84 -12.71 11.60
C ILE A 185 18.22 -13.69 10.49
N THR A 186 17.41 -14.72 10.26
CA THR A 186 17.70 -15.82 9.31
C THR A 186 17.72 -15.32 7.87
N LYS A 187 16.82 -14.40 7.51
CA LYS A 187 16.81 -13.75 6.18
C LYS A 187 17.91 -12.70 6.02
N GLY A 188 18.51 -12.26 7.12
CA GLY A 188 19.58 -11.26 7.09
C GLY A 188 19.10 -9.87 6.64
N TYR A 189 17.82 -9.53 6.85
CA TYR A 189 17.23 -8.28 6.37
C TYR A 189 17.94 -7.02 6.86
N LEU A 190 18.59 -7.08 8.01
CA LEU A 190 19.48 -6.03 8.50
C LEU A 190 20.95 -6.37 8.22
N LYS A 191 21.42 -7.56 8.64
CA LYS A 191 22.84 -7.95 8.55
C LYS A 191 23.43 -7.80 7.15
N ASN A 192 22.66 -8.09 6.10
CA ASN A 192 23.16 -8.04 4.72
C ASN A 192 23.26 -6.62 4.16
N HIS A 193 22.64 -5.64 4.82
CA HIS A 193 22.40 -4.29 4.30
C HIS A 193 22.89 -3.16 5.21
N ILE A 194 23.11 -3.42 6.51
CA ILE A 194 23.36 -2.38 7.53
C ILE A 194 24.76 -1.78 7.50
N ASN A 195 25.70 -2.32 6.73
CA ASN A 195 27.10 -1.85 6.66
C ASN A 195 27.24 -0.39 6.16
N ARG A 196 26.15 0.26 5.70
CA ARG A 196 26.14 1.66 5.26
C ARG A 196 25.40 2.61 6.20
N LEU A 197 24.71 2.11 7.21
CA LEU A 197 23.97 2.91 8.20
C LEU A 197 24.77 3.19 9.49
N LEU A 198 25.98 2.63 9.59
CA LEU A 198 26.97 2.85 10.66
C LEU A 198 28.18 3.57 10.07
#